data_AF-A0A941TKW0-F1
#
_entry.id   AF-A0A941TKW0-F1
#
_cell.length_a   1.000
_cell.length_b   1.000
_cell.length_c   1.000
_cell.angle_alpha   90.00
_cell.angle_beta   90.00
_cell.angle_gamma   90.00
#
_symmetry.space_group_name_H-M   'P 1'
#
loop_
_entity.id
_entity.type
_entity.pdbx_description
1 polymer ?
#
loop_
_entity_poly.entity_id
_entity_poly.type
_entity_poly.pdbx_seq_one_letter_code
_entity_poly.pdbx_strand_id
1 'polypeptide(L)'
;MQANAAQTIDEPMTEPTPKAATRADDRAVFAHRFEAELQRLEEIGPTLDVREGETLLSALGAALLGEYELASAFLRMARAAPSASQPARNVGRRQMPVATLRWRFEHLSGFSAPMPRAP
;
A
#
# COMPACT_ATOMS: atom_id res chain seq x y z
N MET A 1 37.74 -55.44 -3.41
CA MET A 1 38.18 -54.14 -3.93
C MET A 1 36.90 -53.29 -4.07
N GLN A 2 36.50 -52.35 -3.20
CA GLN A 2 37.14 -51.07 -2.79
C GLN A 2 37.80 -50.37 -4.00
N ALA A 3 37.55 -49.10 -4.37
CA ALA A 3 36.73 -48.01 -3.82
C ALA A 3 36.58 -46.86 -4.87
N ASN A 4 35.61 -45.96 -4.62
CA ASN A 4 35.61 -44.49 -4.80
C ASN A 4 35.93 -43.81 -6.15
N ALA A 5 35.02 -42.93 -6.59
CA ALA A 5 35.13 -41.45 -6.50
C ALA A 5 34.01 -40.81 -7.36
N ALA A 6 32.99 -40.18 -6.77
CA ALA A 6 32.95 -38.77 -6.36
C ALA A 6 32.88 -37.77 -7.54
N GLN A 7 31.68 -37.22 -7.75
CA GLN A 7 31.37 -35.90 -8.33
C GLN A 7 29.94 -35.60 -7.86
N THR A 8 29.70 -35.01 -6.69
CA THR A 8 29.80 -33.56 -6.39
C THR A 8 29.49 -32.71 -7.61
N ILE A 9 28.23 -32.33 -7.74
CA ILE A 9 27.88 -30.98 -8.18
C ILE A 9 26.89 -30.46 -7.13
N ASP A 10 27.47 -29.82 -6.13
CA ASP A 10 26.83 -28.87 -5.26
C ASP A 10 26.55 -27.63 -6.11
N GLU A 11 25.31 -27.45 -6.53
CA GLU A 11 24.82 -26.15 -6.99
C GLU A 11 23.58 -25.81 -6.16
N PRO A 12 23.67 -24.89 -5.17
CA PRO A 12 22.50 -24.24 -4.65
C PRO A 12 21.99 -23.29 -5.74
N MET A 13 21.21 -23.84 -6.67
CA MET A 13 20.46 -23.06 -7.65
C MET A 13 19.38 -22.31 -6.87
N THR A 14 19.79 -21.15 -6.35
CA THR A 14 18.91 -20.19 -5.67
C THR A 14 18.07 -19.56 -6.76
N GLU A 15 17.01 -20.24 -7.18
CA GLU A 15 15.98 -19.62 -8.00
C GLU A 15 15.39 -18.44 -7.21
N PRO A 16 15.43 -17.20 -7.74
CA PRO A 16 14.71 -16.12 -7.10
C PRO A 16 13.22 -16.45 -7.17
N THR A 17 12.65 -16.81 -6.02
CA THR A 17 11.24 -17.16 -5.86
C THR A 17 10.34 -16.11 -6.55
N PRO A 18 9.51 -16.51 -7.55
CA PRO A 18 8.67 -15.59 -8.33
C PRO A 18 7.69 -14.78 -7.47
N LYS A 19 7.35 -15.29 -6.27
CA LYS A 19 6.49 -14.63 -5.29
C LYS A 19 7.03 -13.28 -4.80
N ALA A 20 8.35 -13.09 -4.80
CA ALA A 20 8.96 -11.83 -4.37
C ALA A 20 8.84 -10.73 -5.44
N ALA A 21 8.95 -11.09 -6.72
CA ALA A 21 8.80 -10.17 -7.85
C ALA A 21 7.36 -9.65 -7.94
N THR A 22 6.37 -10.55 -7.92
CA THR A 22 4.95 -10.17 -7.94
C THR A 22 4.59 -9.23 -6.79
N ARG A 23 5.10 -9.50 -5.58
CA ARG A 23 4.82 -8.66 -4.40
C ARG A 23 5.47 -7.26 -4.49
N ALA A 24 6.64 -7.15 -5.12
CA ALA A 24 7.29 -5.85 -5.36
C ALA A 24 6.51 -5.02 -6.39
N ASP A 25 5.97 -5.67 -7.41
CA ASP A 25 5.14 -5.04 -8.43
C ASP A 25 3.80 -4.57 -7.83
N ASP A 26 3.12 -5.40 -7.03
CA ASP A 26 1.85 -5.05 -6.39
C ASP A 26 2.01 -3.87 -5.41
N ARG A 27 3.15 -3.82 -4.72
CA ARG A 27 3.51 -2.70 -3.84
C ARG A 27 3.64 -1.40 -4.63
N ALA A 28 4.35 -1.42 -5.77
CA ALA A 28 4.54 -0.24 -6.61
C ALA A 28 3.21 0.23 -7.23
N VAL A 29 2.39 -0.71 -7.68
CA VAL A 29 1.05 -0.41 -8.22
C VAL A 29 0.16 0.23 -7.16
N PHE A 30 0.15 -0.32 -5.94
CA PHE A 30 -0.60 0.28 -4.83
C PHE A 30 -0.11 1.71 -4.54
N ALA A 31 1.20 1.91 -4.41
CA ALA A 31 1.78 3.20 -4.10
C ALA A 31 1.42 4.27 -5.14
N HIS A 32 1.56 3.94 -6.42
CA HIS A 32 1.20 4.85 -7.52
C HIS A 32 -0.28 5.23 -7.47
N ARG A 33 -1.17 4.25 -7.23
CA ARG A 33 -2.61 4.50 -7.15
C ARG A 33 -2.99 5.30 -5.91
N PHE A 34 -2.33 5.05 -4.78
CA PHE A 34 -2.57 5.78 -3.54
C PHE A 34 -2.11 7.24 -3.64
N GLU A 35 -0.95 7.49 -4.28
CA GLU A 35 -0.49 8.86 -4.52
C GLU A 35 -1.44 9.63 -5.45
N ALA A 36 -1.88 9.01 -6.54
CA ALA A 36 -2.88 9.61 -7.43
C ALA A 36 -4.20 9.92 -6.71
N GLU A 37 -4.57 9.11 -5.72
CA GLU A 37 -5.73 9.36 -4.88
C GLU A 37 -5.53 10.54 -3.93
N LEU A 38 -4.36 10.65 -3.28
CA LEU A 38 -4.03 11.80 -2.45
C LEU A 38 -4.07 13.10 -3.26
N GLN A 39 -3.50 13.10 -4.47
CA GLN A 39 -3.53 14.26 -5.35
C GLN A 39 -4.97 14.67 -5.72
N ARG A 40 -5.81 13.70 -6.10
CA ARG A 40 -7.25 13.95 -6.35
C ARG A 40 -7.93 14.60 -5.14
N LEU A 41 -7.65 14.10 -3.94
CA LEU A 41 -8.27 14.59 -2.71
C LEU A 41 -7.82 16.01 -2.40
N GLU A 42 -6.55 16.34 -2.60
CA GLU A 42 -6.03 17.70 -2.44
C GLU A 42 -6.67 18.71 -3.39
N GLU A 43 -7.04 18.30 -4.60
CA GLU A 43 -7.76 19.14 -5.57
C GLU A 43 -9.22 19.39 -5.16
N ILE A 44 -9.87 18.41 -4.54
CA ILE A 44 -11.30 18.47 -4.17
C ILE A 44 -11.50 19.23 -2.86
N GLY A 45 -10.62 19.02 -1.88
CA GLY A 45 -10.70 19.71 -0.60
C GLY A 45 -9.74 19.18 0.46
N PRO A 46 -9.46 20.00 1.49
CA PRO A 46 -8.45 19.68 2.49
C PRO A 46 -8.89 18.60 3.48
N THR A 47 -10.16 18.21 3.48
CA THR A 47 -10.77 17.33 4.49
C THR A 47 -11.53 16.19 3.83
N LEU A 48 -11.35 15.00 4.38
CA LEU A 48 -12.05 13.80 3.97
C LEU A 48 -13.33 13.59 4.76
N ASP A 49 -14.30 12.99 4.09
CA ASP A 49 -15.42 12.40 4.79
C ASP A 49 -14.94 11.24 5.69
N VAL A 50 -15.73 10.93 6.72
CA VAL A 50 -15.35 9.93 7.74
C VAL A 50 -15.18 8.54 7.13
N ARG A 51 -16.05 8.14 6.20
CA ARG A 51 -16.04 6.82 5.57
C ARG A 51 -14.89 6.66 4.59
N GLU A 52 -14.64 7.68 3.75
CA GLU A 52 -13.51 7.76 2.84
C GLU A 52 -12.20 7.73 3.62
N GLY A 53 -12.09 8.53 4.69
CA GLY A 53 -10.94 8.51 5.59
C GLY A 53 -10.68 7.15 6.23
N GLU A 54 -11.71 6.48 6.76
CA GLU A 54 -11.60 5.12 7.30
C GLU A 54 -11.18 4.08 6.26
N THR A 55 -11.71 4.20 5.05
CA THR A 55 -11.41 3.27 3.96
C THR A 55 -9.96 3.43 3.51
N LEU A 56 -9.47 4.67 3.39
CA LEU A 56 -8.07 4.96 3.03
C LEU A 56 -7.10 4.56 4.14
N LEU A 57 -7.48 4.74 5.42
CA LEU A 57 -6.71 4.20 6.54
C LEU A 57 -6.66 2.67 6.53
N SER A 58 -7.76 2.00 6.17
CA SER A 58 -7.82 0.54 6.03
C SER A 58 -6.92 0.07 4.88
N ALA A 59 -6.87 0.82 3.78
CA ALA A 59 -5.95 0.55 2.68
C ALA A 59 -4.48 0.64 3.14
N LEU A 60 -4.10 1.69 3.87
CA LEU A 60 -2.76 1.84 4.45
C LEU A 60 -2.43 0.70 5.43
N GLY A 61 -3.40 0.31 6.27
CA GLY A 61 -3.25 -0.82 7.19
C GLY A 61 -2.98 -2.14 6.48
N ALA A 62 -3.73 -2.44 5.42
CA ALA A 62 -3.49 -3.64 4.60
C ALA A 62 -2.12 -3.59 3.89
N ALA A 63 -1.74 -2.43 3.36
CA ALA A 63 -0.44 -2.25 2.72
C ALA A 63 0.74 -2.48 3.68
N LEU A 64 0.59 -2.11 4.96
CA LEU A 64 1.61 -2.36 6.00
C LEU A 64 1.83 -3.84 6.29
N LEU A 65 0.77 -4.65 6.17
CA LEU A 65 0.86 -6.10 6.28
C LEU A 65 1.40 -6.74 4.98
N GLY A 66 1.63 -5.92 3.95
CA GLY A 66 2.03 -6.33 2.62
C GLY A 66 0.91 -7.06 1.85
N GLU A 67 -0.34 -6.78 2.19
CA GLU A 67 -1.57 -7.25 1.54
C GLU A 67 -2.03 -6.23 0.48
N TYR A 68 -1.24 -6.08 -0.59
CA TYR A 68 -1.40 -5.00 -1.57
C TYR A 68 -2.65 -5.12 -2.46
N GLU A 69 -3.09 -6.36 -2.72
CA GLU A 69 -4.36 -6.64 -3.40
C GLU A 69 -5.56 -6.16 -2.56
N LEU A 70 -5.55 -6.47 -1.26
CA LEU A 70 -6.57 -6.00 -0.33
C LEU A 70 -6.52 -4.47 -0.17
N ALA A 71 -5.32 -3.91 -0.05
CA ALA A 71 -5.12 -2.45 0.01
C ALA A 71 -5.69 -1.76 -1.24
N SER A 72 -5.46 -2.33 -2.42
CA SER A 72 -6.02 -1.85 -3.70
C SER A 72 -7.55 -2.01 -3.76
N ALA A 73 -8.11 -3.06 -3.15
CA ALA A 73 -9.56 -3.22 -3.04
C ALA A 73 -10.21 -2.11 -2.20
N PHE A 74 -9.61 -1.77 -1.05
CA PHE A 74 -10.06 -0.63 -0.24
C PHE A 74 -9.98 0.70 -1.01
N LEU A 75 -8.91 0.94 -1.76
CA LEU A 75 -8.79 2.15 -2.59
C LEU A 75 -9.94 2.28 -3.61
N ARG A 76 -10.34 1.17 -4.25
CA ARG A 76 -11.51 1.15 -5.15
C ARG A 76 -12.80 1.43 -4.41
N MET A 77 -12.94 0.95 -3.18
CA MET A 77 -14.12 1.20 -2.34
C MET A 77 -14.21 2.66 -1.88
N ALA A 78 -13.08 3.33 -1.63
CA ALA A 78 -13.06 4.75 -1.27
C ALA A 78 -13.63 5.62 -2.40
N ARG A 79 -13.34 5.26 -3.67
CA ARG A 79 -13.88 5.93 -4.86
C ARG A 79 -15.34 5.58 -5.17
N ALA A 80 -15.85 4.49 -4.62
CA ALA A 80 -17.22 4.07 -4.88
C ALA A 80 -18.18 4.98 -4.10
N ALA A 81 -19.07 5.65 -4.84
CA ALA A 81 -20.13 6.47 -4.27
C ALA A 81 -20.83 5.71 -3.13
N PRO A 82 -21.11 6.36 -1.99
CA PRO A 82 -21.80 5.70 -0.89
C PRO A 82 -23.12 5.11 -1.40
N SER A 83 -23.27 3.79 -1.26
CA SER A 83 -24.58 3.17 -1.44
C SER A 83 -25.54 3.84 -0.46
N ALA A 84 -26.65 4.38 -0.97
CA ALA A 84 -27.63 5.16 -0.23
C ALA A 84 -28.24 4.45 1.01
N SER A 85 -27.90 3.18 1.23
CA SER A 85 -28.46 2.33 2.30
C SER A 85 -27.55 2.10 3.51
N GLN A 86 -26.35 2.69 3.60
CA GLN A 86 -25.53 2.53 4.81
C GLN A 86 -25.78 3.68 5.80
N PRO A 87 -26.37 3.41 6.99
CA PRO A 87 -26.50 4.43 8.01
C PRO A 87 -25.10 4.87 8.44
N ALA A 88 -24.81 6.16 8.27
CA ALA A 88 -23.56 6.74 8.73
C ALA A 88 -23.49 6.57 10.25
N ARG A 89 -22.61 5.67 10.73
CA ARG A 89 -22.30 5.54 12.16
C ARG A 89 -21.41 6.71 12.60
N ASN A 90 -21.97 7.93 12.52
CA ASN A 90 -21.30 9.19 12.81
C ASN A 90 -21.39 9.55 14.31
N VAL A 91 -21.08 8.61 15.20
CA VAL A 91 -20.97 8.95 16.63
C VAL A 91 -19.52 9.30 16.92
N GLY A 92 -19.18 10.59 16.76
CA GLY A 92 -17.95 11.19 17.29
C GLY A 92 -16.68 11.12 16.43
N ARG A 93 -16.74 10.59 15.21
CA ARG A 93 -15.56 10.56 14.32
C ARG A 93 -15.41 11.90 13.58
N ARG A 94 -14.28 12.57 13.81
CA ARG A 94 -13.92 13.82 13.12
C ARG A 94 -13.46 13.52 11.70
N GLN A 95 -13.79 14.43 10.79
CA GLN A 95 -13.20 14.48 9.45
C GLN A 95 -11.67 14.51 9.55
N MET A 96 -11.00 13.85 8.60
CA MET A 96 -9.55 13.74 8.58
C MET A 96 -8.96 14.71 7.56
N PRO A 97 -7.93 15.51 7.91
CA PRO A 97 -7.20 16.28 6.93
C PRO A 97 -6.44 15.38 5.95
N VAL A 98 -6.46 15.70 4.66
CA VAL A 98 -5.71 14.95 3.62
C VAL A 98 -4.22 14.92 3.94
N ALA A 99 -3.68 16.03 4.46
CA ALA A 99 -2.30 16.12 4.92
C ALA A 99 -1.92 15.05 5.97
N THR A 100 -2.88 14.63 6.82
CA THR A 100 -2.64 13.55 7.79
C THR A 100 -2.48 12.20 7.09
N LEU A 101 -3.27 11.91 6.06
CA LEU A 101 -3.10 10.69 5.28
C LEU A 101 -1.81 10.71 4.47
N ARG A 102 -1.46 11.85 3.85
CA ARG A 102 -0.19 12.01 3.13
C ARG A 102 1.00 11.74 4.05
N TRP A 103 1.05 12.39 5.22
CA TRP A 103 2.11 12.16 6.20
C TRP A 103 2.22 10.68 6.59
N ARG A 104 1.08 9.99 6.81
CA ARG A 104 1.08 8.55 7.09
C ARG A 104 1.60 7.75 5.91
N PHE A 105 1.13 7.99 4.70
CA PHE A 105 1.60 7.30 3.51
C PHE A 105 3.12 7.44 3.33
N GLU A 106 3.66 8.65 3.49
CA GLU A 106 5.10 8.90 3.44
C GLU A 106 5.86 8.16 4.56
N HIS A 107 5.35 8.15 5.80
CA HIS A 107 6.05 7.56 6.95
C HIS A 107 5.96 6.04 7.02
N LEU A 108 4.90 5.45 6.49
CA LEU A 108 4.74 3.99 6.40
C LEU A 108 5.68 3.36 5.37
N SER A 109 6.34 4.21 4.62
CA SER A 109 6.94 3.83 3.38
C SER A 109 8.33 4.40 3.29
N GLY A 110 9.30 3.52 3.10
CA GLY A 110 10.37 3.87 2.17
C GLY A 110 9.87 4.14 0.74
N PHE A 111 8.65 4.66 0.51
CA PHE A 111 8.16 5.21 -0.78
C PHE A 111 8.72 6.61 -1.00
N SER A 112 9.14 7.29 0.08
CA SER A 112 10.02 8.45 -0.05
C SER A 112 11.41 7.95 -0.48
N ALA A 113 11.73 8.07 -1.76
CA ALA A 113 13.12 8.15 -2.18
C ALA A 113 13.78 9.30 -1.41
N PRO A 114 15.05 9.17 -0.99
CA PRO A 114 15.75 10.27 -0.31
C PRO A 114 15.81 11.46 -1.27
N MET A 115 15.02 12.50 -1.02
CA MET A 115 15.26 13.77 -1.68
C MET A 115 16.64 14.26 -1.21
N PRO A 116 17.59 14.51 -2.12
CA PRO A 116 18.80 15.20 -1.75
C PRO A 116 18.39 16.62 -1.32
N ARG A 117 18.60 16.94 -0.05
CA ARG A 117 18.63 18.34 0.36
C ARG A 117 19.81 18.98 -0.36
N ALA A 118 19.51 19.81 -1.36
CA ALA A 118 20.51 20.67 -1.96
C ALA A 118 21.07 21.62 -0.88
N PRO A 119 22.38 21.97 -0.96
CA PRO A 119 23.07 22.79 0.04
C PRO A 119 22.54 24.23 0.11
#